data_AF-A0A6I6F870-F1
#
_entry.id   AF-A0A6I6F870-F1
#
_cell.length_a   1.000
_cell.length_b   1.000
_cell.length_c   1.000
_cell.angle_alpha   90.00
_cell.angle_beta   90.00
_cell.angle_gamma   90.00
#
_symmetry.space_group_name_H-M   'P 1'
#
loop_
_entity.id
_entity.type
_entity.pdbx_description
1 polymer ?
#
loop_
_entity_poly.entity_id
_entity_poly.type
_entity_poly.pdbx_seq_one_letter_code
_entity_poly.pdbx_strand_id
1 'polypeptide(L)'
;MKGTVVATWLRTCRKIYNDEVVNEAMNSVGWKSSKIFSPGENVDDEEVKKVIGFISKEENIGLNELWRAIGKDNVLSFFNDFPAFFDHENLYSFFRSMFDVHVEMVKKFPGAKPPILDIKPISNRTAVFTYNSKREMYDYFLGLIDGSAEFFKESVEIKEIEKIQGNLKLEVTFDKDIFYKKTYKFNKALSLGFINSIPAKVGMCTFLISVLVNIPLFGLNDILKFVITSVVPAAVSSFIVSMLIRPKKMIEEEIKKINTSDYTEDGQIITGDFFEDLYNLLKEHRKVVRADFVGFKGVTDEMNTFVRNINVISDSMRRTSEEISGVVEQVANGAVSQAENTQNAASILNGNIETLKKIVDNENENKEELEKAMEKINNSYKNVEDTSKI
;
A
#
# COMPACT_ATOMS: atom_id res chain seq x y z
N MET A 1 -6.67 2.56 12.61
CA MET A 1 -6.30 1.82 11.38
C MET A 1 -5.60 2.75 10.39
N LYS A 2 -4.78 2.24 9.46
CA LYS A 2 -4.26 3.09 8.36
C LYS A 2 -5.32 3.31 7.29
N GLY A 3 -5.40 4.52 6.74
CA GLY A 3 -6.41 4.88 5.73
C GLY A 3 -6.37 3.99 4.49
N THR A 4 -5.17 3.65 4.01
CA THR A 4 -4.99 2.72 2.88
C THR A 4 -5.66 1.37 3.11
N VAL A 5 -5.48 0.78 4.29
CA VAL A 5 -6.08 -0.52 4.63
C VAL A 5 -7.61 -0.43 4.67
N VAL A 6 -8.15 0.66 5.24
CA VAL A 6 -9.59 0.91 5.27
C VAL A 6 -10.15 1.08 3.85
N ALA A 7 -9.43 1.79 2.97
CA ALA A 7 -9.81 1.94 1.57
C ALA A 7 -9.92 0.59 0.86
N THR A 8 -8.95 -0.31 1.09
CA THR A 8 -8.95 -1.66 0.52
C THR A 8 -10.18 -2.44 0.98
N TRP A 9 -10.51 -2.39 2.27
CA TRP A 9 -11.71 -3.05 2.82
C TRP A 9 -13.01 -2.52 2.21
N LEU A 10 -13.16 -1.19 2.13
CA LEU A 10 -14.35 -0.59 1.54
C LEU A 10 -14.49 -0.95 0.05
N ARG A 11 -13.38 -0.99 -0.69
CA ARG A 11 -13.37 -1.42 -2.10
C ARG A 11 -13.79 -2.89 -2.24
N THR A 12 -13.33 -3.75 -1.36
CA THR A 12 -13.77 -5.15 -1.31
C THR A 12 -15.26 -5.26 -0.96
N CYS A 13 -15.76 -4.51 0.03
CA CYS A 13 -17.19 -4.49 0.35
C CYS A 13 -18.05 -4.03 -0.83
N ARG A 14 -17.60 -3.00 -1.58
CA ARG A 14 -18.27 -2.51 -2.80
C ARG A 14 -18.36 -3.58 -3.89
N LYS A 15 -17.29 -4.38 -4.02
CA LYS A 15 -17.23 -5.48 -4.99
C LYS A 15 -18.16 -6.65 -4.62
N ILE A 16 -18.30 -6.96 -3.34
CA ILE A 16 -19.06 -8.14 -2.88
C ILE A 16 -20.55 -7.84 -2.73
N TYR A 17 -20.92 -6.68 -2.18
CA TYR A 17 -22.30 -6.41 -1.75
C TYR A 17 -23.02 -5.38 -2.64
N ASN A 18 -22.51 -4.15 -2.75
CA ASN A 18 -22.88 -3.09 -3.72
C ASN A 18 -22.28 -1.73 -3.26
N ASP A 19 -22.39 -0.70 -4.09
CA ASP A 19 -21.88 0.64 -3.78
C ASP A 19 -22.78 1.43 -2.83
N GLU A 20 -24.10 1.20 -2.90
CA GLU A 20 -25.11 1.91 -2.12
C GLU A 20 -24.98 1.66 -0.62
N VAL A 21 -24.89 0.39 -0.20
CA VAL A 21 -24.77 0.01 1.21
C VAL A 21 -23.47 0.52 1.82
N VAL A 22 -22.38 0.52 1.04
CA VAL A 22 -21.10 1.09 1.50
C VAL A 22 -21.19 2.62 1.63
N ASN A 23 -21.88 3.30 0.71
CA ASN A 23 -22.11 4.74 0.78
C ASN A 23 -22.91 5.12 2.03
N GLU A 24 -23.98 4.38 2.32
CA GLU A 24 -24.80 4.59 3.53
C GLU A 24 -24.01 4.32 4.81
N ALA A 25 -23.23 3.24 4.83
CA ALA A 25 -22.35 2.91 5.94
C ALA A 25 -21.31 4.02 6.20
N MET A 26 -20.68 4.57 5.16
CA MET A 26 -19.75 5.69 5.27
C MET A 26 -20.43 6.97 5.76
N ASN A 27 -21.66 7.24 5.31
CA ASN A 27 -22.43 8.39 5.77
C ASN A 27 -22.84 8.28 7.25
N SER A 28 -23.07 7.06 7.76
CA SER A 28 -23.43 6.82 9.17
C SER A 28 -22.38 7.28 10.18
N VAL A 29 -21.11 7.36 9.76
CA VAL A 29 -19.98 7.86 10.56
C VAL A 29 -19.48 9.24 10.10
N GLY A 30 -20.20 9.89 9.20
CA GLY A 30 -19.88 11.24 8.72
C GLY A 30 -18.71 11.31 7.72
N TRP A 31 -18.28 10.18 7.14
CA TRP A 31 -17.16 10.16 6.21
C TRP A 31 -17.48 10.76 4.84
N LYS A 32 -18.75 10.94 4.46
CA LYS A 32 -19.22 11.25 3.10
C LYS A 32 -18.86 10.16 2.09
N SER A 33 -19.80 9.81 1.22
CA SER A 33 -19.62 8.74 0.21
C SER A 33 -18.42 8.94 -0.73
N SER A 34 -18.01 10.19 -0.98
CA SER A 34 -16.90 10.54 -1.87
C SER A 34 -15.54 10.64 -1.19
N LYS A 35 -15.40 10.24 0.08
CA LYS A 35 -14.12 10.35 0.79
C LYS A 35 -13.08 9.41 0.22
N ILE A 36 -11.94 9.99 -0.14
CA ILE A 36 -10.74 9.26 -0.55
C ILE A 36 -9.80 9.21 0.65
N PHE A 37 -9.38 7.99 1.00
CA PHE A 37 -8.47 7.79 2.10
C PHE A 37 -7.01 7.97 1.65
N SER A 38 -6.25 8.79 2.37
CA SER A 38 -4.84 9.06 2.06
C SER A 38 -3.89 8.04 2.72
N PRO A 39 -2.73 7.72 2.10
CA PRO A 39 -1.74 6.82 2.69
C PRO A 39 -1.16 7.27 4.04
N GLY A 40 -1.17 8.58 4.31
CA GLY A 40 -0.65 9.16 5.54
C GLY A 40 -1.63 9.09 6.72
N GLU A 41 -2.93 9.05 6.46
CA GLU A 41 -3.92 9.21 7.52
C GLU A 41 -4.09 7.96 8.39
N ASN A 42 -4.57 8.20 9.61
CA ASN A 42 -5.06 7.17 10.51
C ASN A 42 -6.56 7.37 10.70
N VAL A 43 -7.31 6.29 10.58
CA VAL A 43 -8.75 6.20 10.80
C VAL A 43 -9.00 5.60 12.16
N ASP A 44 -10.02 6.05 12.90
CA ASP A 44 -10.33 5.49 14.22
C ASP A 44 -10.87 4.05 14.11
N ASP A 45 -10.42 3.16 15.01
CA ASP A 45 -10.79 1.74 14.96
C ASP A 45 -12.29 1.53 15.27
N GLU A 46 -12.91 2.39 16.11
CA GLU A 46 -14.34 2.30 16.43
C GLU A 46 -15.22 2.81 15.27
N GLU A 47 -14.78 3.82 14.53
CA GLU A 47 -15.47 4.24 13.30
C GLU A 47 -15.49 3.11 12.27
N VAL A 48 -14.36 2.42 12.06
CA VAL A 48 -14.29 1.26 11.15
C VAL A 48 -15.26 0.17 11.60
N LYS A 49 -15.28 -0.17 12.90
CA LYS A 49 -16.22 -1.18 13.43
C LYS A 49 -17.68 -0.80 13.19
N LYS A 50 -18.03 0.48 13.34
CA LYS A 50 -19.39 0.96 13.07
C LYS A 50 -19.76 0.81 11.59
N VAL A 51 -18.86 1.18 10.68
CA VAL A 51 -19.10 1.05 9.23
C VAL A 51 -19.27 -0.40 8.82
N ILE A 52 -18.36 -1.29 9.23
CA ILE A 52 -18.47 -2.72 8.89
C ILE A 52 -19.68 -3.36 9.57
N GLY A 53 -19.99 -2.97 10.81
CA GLY A 53 -21.18 -3.42 11.53
C GLY A 53 -22.48 -2.96 10.88
N PHE A 54 -22.50 -1.80 10.22
CA PHE A 54 -23.65 -1.34 9.44
C PHE A 54 -23.85 -2.24 8.20
N ILE A 55 -22.79 -2.49 7.43
CA ILE A 55 -22.82 -3.36 6.24
C ILE A 55 -23.32 -4.77 6.61
N SER A 56 -22.80 -5.34 7.71
CA SER A 56 -23.22 -6.64 8.23
C SER A 56 -24.74 -6.71 8.53
N LYS A 57 -25.33 -5.62 9.01
CA LYS A 57 -26.77 -5.56 9.33
C LYS A 57 -27.64 -5.45 8.09
N GLU A 58 -27.28 -4.54 7.17
CA GLU A 58 -28.06 -4.32 5.94
C GLU A 58 -28.06 -5.57 5.04
N GLU A 59 -26.91 -6.25 4.93
CA GLU A 59 -26.77 -7.45 4.11
C GLU A 59 -27.20 -8.74 4.85
N ASN A 60 -27.58 -8.63 6.13
CA ASN A 60 -27.98 -9.76 6.99
C ASN A 60 -26.93 -10.90 7.06
N ILE A 61 -25.64 -10.53 7.18
CA ILE A 61 -24.51 -11.44 7.25
C ILE A 61 -23.84 -11.32 8.62
N GLY A 62 -23.38 -12.43 9.20
CA GLY A 62 -22.65 -12.41 10.47
C GLY A 62 -21.36 -11.58 10.36
N LEU A 63 -21.06 -10.77 11.38
CA LEU A 63 -19.87 -9.89 11.36
C LEU A 63 -18.56 -10.67 11.13
N ASN A 64 -18.45 -11.86 11.71
CA ASN A 64 -17.27 -12.74 11.56
C ASN A 64 -17.15 -13.27 10.13
N GLU A 65 -18.27 -13.66 9.52
CA GLU A 65 -18.33 -14.12 8.14
C GLU A 65 -17.96 -12.99 7.18
N LEU A 66 -18.46 -11.78 7.41
CA LEU A 66 -18.10 -10.59 6.66
C LEU A 66 -16.59 -10.31 6.73
N TRP A 67 -15.99 -10.35 7.92
CA TRP A 67 -14.54 -10.16 8.06
C TRP A 67 -13.72 -11.23 7.34
N ARG A 68 -14.16 -12.48 7.36
CA ARG A 68 -13.50 -13.57 6.62
C ARG A 68 -13.61 -13.39 5.12
N ALA A 69 -14.78 -13.01 4.61
CA ALA A 69 -15.00 -12.69 3.20
C ALA A 69 -14.14 -11.50 2.75
N ILE A 70 -14.10 -10.43 3.55
CA ILE A 70 -13.22 -9.29 3.32
C ILE A 70 -11.76 -9.76 3.26
N GLY A 71 -11.28 -10.48 4.28
CA GLY A 71 -9.90 -10.97 4.32
C GLY A 71 -9.52 -11.79 3.10
N LYS A 72 -10.41 -12.67 2.63
CA LYS A 72 -10.18 -13.52 1.47
C LYS A 72 -9.98 -12.71 0.19
N ASP A 73 -10.90 -11.79 -0.13
CA ASP A 73 -10.79 -10.97 -1.34
C ASP A 73 -9.68 -9.90 -1.22
N ASN A 74 -9.35 -9.47 0.00
CA ASN A 74 -8.32 -8.46 0.24
C ASN A 74 -6.93 -8.90 -0.24
N VAL A 75 -6.66 -10.21 -0.31
CA VAL A 75 -5.42 -10.76 -0.86
C VAL A 75 -5.24 -10.35 -2.32
N LEU A 76 -6.29 -10.41 -3.13
CA LEU A 76 -6.24 -9.99 -4.54
C LEU A 76 -6.06 -8.47 -4.65
N SER A 77 -6.71 -7.71 -3.78
CA SER A 77 -6.50 -6.26 -3.71
C SER A 77 -5.05 -5.92 -3.34
N PHE A 78 -4.44 -6.62 -2.37
CA PHE A 78 -3.04 -6.45 -2.03
C PHE A 78 -2.11 -6.88 -3.16
N PHE A 79 -2.42 -7.92 -3.91
CA PHE A 79 -1.63 -8.30 -5.08
C PHE A 79 -1.67 -7.22 -6.17
N ASN A 80 -2.84 -6.63 -6.43
CA ASN A 80 -2.97 -5.55 -7.42
C ASN A 80 -2.19 -4.30 -7.00
N ASP A 81 -2.28 -3.92 -5.71
CA ASP A 81 -1.63 -2.71 -5.20
C ASP A 81 -0.12 -2.93 -4.91
N PHE A 82 0.28 -4.16 -4.56
CA PHE A 82 1.64 -4.52 -4.11
C PHE A 82 2.11 -5.88 -4.64
N PRO A 83 2.22 -6.08 -5.97
CA PRO A 83 2.50 -7.39 -6.57
C PRO A 83 3.86 -7.98 -6.14
N ALA A 84 4.84 -7.12 -5.85
CA ALA A 84 6.18 -7.54 -5.44
C ALA A 84 6.19 -8.35 -4.12
N PHE A 85 5.24 -8.13 -3.21
CA PHE A 85 5.16 -8.91 -1.96
C PHE A 85 4.61 -10.33 -2.15
N PHE A 86 4.11 -10.65 -3.34
CA PHE A 86 3.58 -11.97 -3.67
C PHE A 86 4.57 -12.83 -4.46
N ASP A 87 5.74 -12.29 -4.80
CA ASP A 87 6.77 -13.01 -5.54
C ASP A 87 7.54 -13.99 -4.63
N HIS A 88 6.90 -15.13 -4.35
CA HIS A 88 7.43 -16.19 -3.52
C HIS A 88 7.17 -17.57 -4.15
N GLU A 89 8.08 -18.51 -3.91
CA GLU A 89 8.00 -19.85 -4.48
C GLU A 89 6.81 -20.68 -3.97
N ASN A 90 6.37 -20.44 -2.74
CA ASN A 90 5.28 -21.18 -2.08
C ASN A 90 4.61 -20.35 -0.97
N LEU A 91 3.45 -20.83 -0.52
CA LEU A 91 2.61 -20.14 0.47
C LEU A 91 3.31 -19.98 1.83
N TYR A 92 4.09 -20.97 2.24
CA TYR A 92 4.83 -20.90 3.51
C TYR A 92 5.89 -19.78 3.49
N SER A 93 6.63 -19.64 2.39
CA SER A 93 7.60 -18.55 2.20
C SER A 93 6.92 -17.18 2.24
N PHE A 94 5.74 -17.06 1.61
CA PHE A 94 4.92 -15.85 1.71
C PHE A 94 4.53 -15.55 3.16
N PHE A 95 3.93 -16.49 3.90
CA PHE A 95 3.56 -16.27 5.29
C PHE A 95 4.74 -15.95 6.19
N ARG A 96 5.90 -16.55 5.94
CA ARG A 96 7.13 -16.26 6.67
C ARG A 96 7.61 -14.83 6.44
N SER A 97 7.47 -14.31 5.22
CA SER A 97 7.83 -12.93 4.89
C SER A 97 6.88 -11.89 5.51
N MET A 98 5.63 -12.27 5.85
CA MET A 98 4.65 -11.32 6.38
C MET A 98 5.08 -10.66 7.69
N PHE A 99 5.84 -11.36 8.54
CA PHE A 99 6.42 -10.74 9.73
C PHE A 99 7.33 -9.55 9.36
N ASP A 100 8.26 -9.78 8.43
CA ASP A 100 9.24 -8.79 7.99
C ASP A 100 8.53 -7.61 7.32
N VAL A 101 7.53 -7.86 6.47
CA VAL A 101 6.70 -6.81 5.84
C VAL A 101 6.06 -5.91 6.89
N HIS A 102 5.43 -6.47 7.93
CA HIS A 102 4.78 -5.67 8.97
C HIS A 102 5.80 -4.88 9.82
N VAL A 103 6.99 -5.43 10.07
CA VAL A 103 8.08 -4.74 10.78
C VAL A 103 8.60 -3.55 9.96
N GLU A 104 8.85 -3.74 8.66
CA GLU A 104 9.31 -2.66 7.79
C GLU A 104 8.27 -1.53 7.65
N MET A 105 6.99 -1.88 7.60
CA MET A 105 5.92 -0.87 7.59
C MET A 105 5.88 -0.03 8.87
N VAL A 106 6.18 -0.60 10.04
CA VAL A 106 6.25 0.17 11.30
C VAL A 106 7.39 1.18 11.30
N LYS A 107 8.56 0.81 10.74
CA LYS A 107 9.70 1.74 10.62
C LYS A 107 9.33 2.95 9.76
N LYS A 108 8.57 2.73 8.70
CA LYS A 108 8.11 3.80 7.78
C LYS A 108 6.99 4.65 8.37
N PHE A 109 6.14 4.08 9.23
CA PHE A 109 4.97 4.75 9.79
C PHE A 109 4.98 4.75 11.33
N PRO A 110 5.63 5.75 11.96
CA PRO A 110 5.66 5.88 13.42
C PRO A 110 4.26 5.86 14.03
N GLY A 111 4.07 5.05 15.08
CA GLY A 111 2.77 4.88 15.76
C GLY A 111 1.82 3.84 15.15
N ALA A 112 2.20 3.22 14.03
CA ALA A 112 1.47 2.05 13.52
C ALA A 112 1.52 0.89 14.53
N LYS A 113 0.37 0.24 14.72
CA LYS A 113 0.21 -0.92 15.61
C LYS A 113 -0.24 -2.13 14.78
N PRO A 114 0.62 -2.74 13.94
CA PRO A 114 0.24 -3.92 13.17
C PRO A 114 0.02 -5.15 14.08
N PRO A 115 -0.64 -6.20 13.58
CA PRO A 115 -0.54 -7.51 14.22
C PRO A 115 0.90 -8.03 14.17
N ILE A 116 1.30 -8.79 15.18
CA ILE A 116 2.54 -9.57 15.18
C ILE A 116 2.18 -10.96 14.66
N LEU A 117 2.81 -11.34 13.55
CA LEU A 117 2.62 -12.62 12.87
C LEU A 117 3.93 -13.42 12.98
N ASP A 118 3.88 -14.68 13.42
CA ASP A 118 5.07 -15.55 13.48
C ASP A 118 4.70 -16.95 13.03
N ILE A 119 5.47 -17.54 12.13
CA ILE A 119 5.25 -18.89 11.63
C ILE A 119 6.50 -19.75 11.82
N LYS A 120 6.35 -20.83 12.59
CA LYS A 120 7.47 -21.73 12.93
C LYS A 120 7.20 -23.14 12.42
N PRO A 121 8.10 -23.72 11.61
CA PRO A 121 7.93 -25.08 11.13
C PRO A 121 8.13 -26.07 12.28
N ILE A 122 7.24 -27.06 12.39
CA ILE A 122 7.35 -28.17 13.34
C ILE A 122 7.64 -29.50 12.65
N SER A 123 7.34 -29.61 11.35
CA SER A 123 7.64 -30.77 10.51
C SER A 123 7.99 -30.32 9.08
N ASN A 124 8.19 -31.29 8.16
CA ASN A 124 8.41 -30.99 6.75
C ASN A 124 7.20 -30.29 6.09
N ARG A 125 5.99 -30.47 6.61
CA ARG A 125 4.73 -29.98 6.00
C ARG A 125 3.82 -29.24 6.98
N THR A 126 4.22 -29.08 8.24
CA THR A 126 3.38 -28.48 9.27
C THR A 126 4.13 -27.34 9.94
N ALA A 127 3.43 -26.23 10.17
CA ALA A 127 3.93 -25.09 10.92
C ALA A 127 2.90 -24.58 11.93
N VAL A 128 3.38 -23.97 13.00
CA VAL A 128 2.54 -23.23 13.94
C VAL A 128 2.55 -21.76 13.53
N PHE A 129 1.38 -21.23 13.18
CA PHE A 129 1.16 -19.83 12.83
C PHE A 129 0.52 -19.10 14.01
N THR A 130 1.23 -18.13 14.56
CA THR A 130 0.79 -17.30 15.68
C THR A 130 0.42 -15.91 15.21
N TYR A 131 -0.78 -15.46 15.60
CA TYR A 131 -1.28 -14.11 15.46
C TYR A 131 -1.37 -13.46 16.84
N ASN A 132 -0.85 -12.25 16.98
CA ASN A 132 -0.98 -11.44 18.20
C ASN A 132 -1.36 -9.99 17.86
N SER A 133 -2.50 -9.53 18.38
CA SER A 133 -2.97 -8.17 18.17
C SER A 133 -4.04 -7.78 19.18
N LYS A 134 -3.97 -6.55 19.68
CA LYS A 134 -5.01 -5.97 20.54
C LYS A 134 -6.37 -5.80 19.85
N ARG A 135 -6.43 -5.91 18.51
CA ARG A 135 -7.67 -5.73 17.73
C ARG A 135 -8.50 -6.98 17.55
N GLU A 136 -7.94 -8.16 17.85
CA GLU A 136 -8.69 -9.44 17.83
C GLU A 136 -9.42 -9.76 16.51
N MET A 137 -8.89 -9.28 15.38
CA MET A 137 -9.44 -9.51 14.04
C MET A 137 -9.14 -10.94 13.51
N TYR A 138 -9.60 -11.96 14.24
CA TYR A 138 -9.29 -13.36 13.96
C TYR A 138 -9.87 -13.84 12.63
N ASP A 139 -11.14 -13.55 12.35
CA ASP A 139 -11.80 -14.00 11.12
C ASP A 139 -11.22 -13.34 9.88
N TYR A 140 -10.80 -12.08 9.98
CA TYR A 140 -10.05 -11.40 8.92
C TYR A 140 -8.70 -12.08 8.66
N PHE A 141 -7.97 -12.46 9.72
CA PHE A 141 -6.72 -13.20 9.59
C PHE A 141 -6.92 -14.59 8.94
N LEU A 142 -7.97 -15.32 9.34
CA LEU A 142 -8.33 -16.60 8.70
C LEU A 142 -8.70 -16.40 7.22
N GLY A 143 -9.46 -15.35 6.91
CA GLY A 143 -9.80 -15.00 5.53
C GLY A 143 -8.55 -14.71 4.68
N LEU A 144 -7.56 -14.00 5.22
CA LEU A 144 -6.30 -13.75 4.53
C LEU A 144 -5.53 -15.05 4.25
N ILE A 145 -5.55 -16.02 5.17
CA ILE A 145 -4.94 -17.34 4.94
C ILE A 145 -5.67 -18.06 3.80
N ASP A 146 -7.01 -18.09 3.81
CA ASP A 146 -7.81 -18.72 2.77
C ASP A 146 -7.57 -18.08 1.39
N GLY A 147 -7.53 -16.74 1.33
CA GLY A 147 -7.27 -16.00 0.09
C GLY A 147 -5.86 -16.21 -0.44
N SER A 148 -4.88 -16.34 0.45
CA SER A 148 -3.49 -16.59 0.09
C SER A 148 -3.32 -18.03 -0.43
N ALA A 149 -3.97 -19.00 0.20
CA ALA A 149 -4.01 -20.38 -0.28
C ALA A 149 -4.59 -20.47 -1.70
N GLU A 150 -5.68 -19.76 -1.98
CA GLU A 150 -6.29 -19.70 -3.32
C GLU A 150 -5.36 -19.03 -4.34
N PHE A 151 -4.70 -17.93 -3.97
CA PHE A 151 -3.76 -17.22 -4.85
C PHE A 151 -2.56 -18.09 -5.25
N PHE A 152 -1.91 -18.73 -4.28
CA PHE A 152 -0.75 -19.61 -4.52
C PHE A 152 -1.13 -20.98 -5.09
N LYS A 153 -2.44 -21.28 -5.20
CA LYS A 153 -2.99 -22.58 -5.62
C LYS A 153 -2.43 -23.72 -4.77
N GLU A 154 -2.32 -23.48 -3.47
CA GLU A 154 -1.86 -24.45 -2.47
C GLU A 154 -2.99 -24.69 -1.47
N SER A 155 -3.21 -25.96 -1.14
CA SER A 155 -4.19 -26.34 -0.14
C SER A 155 -3.55 -26.36 1.25
N VAL A 156 -4.27 -25.80 2.23
CA VAL A 156 -3.86 -25.81 3.63
C VAL A 156 -4.98 -26.34 4.52
N GLU A 157 -4.60 -27.16 5.49
CA GLU A 157 -5.47 -27.57 6.59
C GLU A 157 -5.13 -26.73 7.82
N ILE A 158 -6.13 -26.08 8.40
CA ILE A 158 -5.97 -25.20 9.56
C ILE A 158 -6.66 -25.83 10.76
N LYS A 159 -5.93 -25.97 11.86
CA LYS A 159 -6.45 -26.43 13.14
C LYS A 159 -6.12 -25.43 14.24
N GLU A 160 -7.13 -24.95 14.94
CA GLU A 160 -6.93 -24.06 16.09
C GLU A 160 -6.29 -24.83 17.25
N ILE A 161 -5.14 -24.36 17.73
CA ILE A 161 -4.45 -24.92 18.90
C ILE A 161 -4.91 -24.19 20.15
N GLU A 162 -4.89 -22.86 20.09
CA GLU A 162 -5.06 -21.99 21.26
C GLU A 162 -5.62 -20.64 20.81
N LYS A 163 -6.64 -20.17 21.52
CA LYS A 163 -7.22 -18.84 21.36
C LYS A 163 -7.38 -18.19 22.73
N ILE A 164 -6.55 -17.18 22.97
CA ILE A 164 -6.56 -16.34 24.17
C ILE A 164 -6.82 -14.90 23.72
N GLN A 165 -7.24 -14.03 24.64
CA GLN A 165 -7.42 -12.61 24.37
C GLN A 165 -6.18 -12.01 23.67
N GLY A 166 -6.39 -11.44 22.48
CA GLY A 166 -5.37 -10.91 21.60
C GLY A 166 -4.39 -11.92 20.97
N ASN A 167 -4.51 -13.24 21.19
CA ASN A 167 -3.58 -14.25 20.66
C ASN A 167 -4.31 -15.47 20.06
N LEU A 168 -3.93 -15.84 18.84
CA LEU A 168 -4.44 -17.03 18.15
C LEU A 168 -3.26 -17.85 17.63
N LYS A 169 -3.22 -19.14 17.96
CA LYS A 169 -2.26 -20.10 17.41
C LYS A 169 -2.98 -21.15 16.58
N LEU A 170 -2.51 -21.31 15.36
CA LEU A 170 -3.03 -22.26 14.39
C LEU A 170 -1.93 -23.26 14.02
N GLU A 171 -2.28 -24.54 13.98
CA GLU A 171 -1.50 -25.54 13.27
C GLU A 171 -1.92 -25.50 11.80
N VAL A 172 -0.97 -25.22 10.91
CA VAL A 172 -1.20 -25.15 9.47
C VAL A 172 -0.43 -26.28 8.82
N THR A 173 -1.14 -27.17 8.12
CA THR A 173 -0.55 -28.26 7.33
C THR A 173 -0.63 -27.91 5.85
N PHE A 174 0.53 -27.90 5.18
CA PHE A 174 0.70 -27.55 3.77
C PHE A 174 0.69 -28.80 2.89
N ASP A 175 0.28 -28.65 1.63
CA ASP A 175 0.33 -29.72 0.63
C ASP A 175 1.76 -30.05 0.13
N LYS A 176 2.66 -29.07 0.17
CA LYS A 176 4.08 -29.18 -0.22
C LYS A 176 5.03 -29.13 0.99
N ASP A 177 6.27 -29.57 0.77
CA ASP A 177 7.33 -29.51 1.79
C ASP A 177 7.82 -28.07 1.98
N ILE A 178 7.78 -27.59 3.23
CA ILE A 178 8.08 -26.22 3.64
C ILE A 178 9.47 -26.05 4.27
N PHE A 179 10.22 -27.14 4.48
CA PHE A 179 11.47 -27.12 5.23
C PHE A 179 12.53 -28.08 4.68
N TYR A 180 13.68 -27.54 4.27
CA TYR A 180 14.83 -28.32 3.80
C TYR A 180 16.02 -28.23 4.77
N LYS A 181 16.12 -29.19 5.71
CA LYS A 181 17.27 -29.29 6.63
C LYS A 181 18.34 -30.20 6.08
N LYS A 182 19.39 -29.63 5.49
CA LYS A 182 20.57 -30.39 5.06
C LYS A 182 21.51 -30.59 6.25
N THR A 183 21.66 -31.83 6.72
CA THR A 183 22.62 -32.19 7.78
C THR A 183 23.81 -32.95 7.20
N TYR A 184 25.02 -32.50 7.52
CA TYR A 184 26.25 -33.17 7.10
C TYR A 184 26.70 -34.14 8.21
N LYS A 185 26.31 -35.41 8.07
CA LYS A 185 26.54 -36.46 9.09
C LYS A 185 28.03 -36.60 9.46
N PHE A 186 28.94 -36.53 8.49
CA PHE A 186 30.39 -36.62 8.70
C PHE A 186 30.94 -35.47 9.55
N ASN A 187 30.57 -34.22 9.23
CA ASN A 187 31.01 -33.03 9.97
C ASN A 187 30.49 -33.00 11.41
N LYS A 188 29.31 -33.59 11.65
CA LYS A 188 28.71 -33.74 12.97
C LYS A 188 29.38 -34.86 13.78
N ALA A 189 29.71 -35.99 13.14
CA ALA A 189 30.43 -37.09 13.78
C ALA A 189 31.83 -36.66 14.26
N LEU A 190 32.58 -35.94 13.41
CA LEU A 190 33.90 -35.40 13.77
C LEU A 190 33.90 -34.33 14.86
N SER A 191 32.74 -33.75 15.17
CA SER A 191 32.64 -32.71 16.21
C SER A 191 32.72 -33.31 17.63
N LEU A 192 32.46 -34.61 17.80
CA LEU A 192 32.39 -35.34 19.09
C LEU A 192 31.59 -34.62 20.21
N GLY A 193 30.80 -33.60 19.88
CA GLY A 193 30.00 -32.80 20.81
C GLY A 193 30.70 -31.54 21.38
N PHE A 194 32.02 -31.41 21.24
CA PHE A 194 32.79 -30.32 21.88
C PHE A 194 33.78 -29.60 20.93
N ILE A 195 34.09 -30.15 19.76
CA ILE A 195 35.04 -29.54 18.80
C ILE A 195 34.27 -28.80 17.70
N ASN A 196 34.38 -27.47 17.71
CA ASN A 196 33.71 -26.59 16.75
C ASN A 196 34.63 -26.03 15.65
N SER A 197 35.95 -26.04 15.83
CA SER A 197 36.90 -25.48 14.86
C SER A 197 37.39 -26.53 13.85
N ILE A 198 37.45 -26.15 12.57
CA ILE A 198 37.97 -27.02 11.48
C ILE A 198 39.43 -27.45 11.75
N PRO A 199 40.37 -26.56 12.16
CA PRO A 199 41.73 -26.96 12.46
C PRO A 199 41.83 -28.06 13.54
N ALA A 200 41.03 -27.97 14.60
CA ALA A 200 41.03 -28.97 15.67
C ALA A 200 40.43 -30.30 15.21
N LYS A 201 39.39 -30.27 14.35
CA LYS A 201 38.83 -31.49 13.73
C LYS A 201 39.87 -32.21 12.87
N VAL A 202 40.62 -31.47 12.06
CA VAL A 202 41.69 -32.03 11.22
C VAL A 202 42.82 -32.57 12.10
N GLY A 203 43.29 -31.81 13.09
CA GLY A 203 44.32 -32.26 14.01
C GLY A 203 43.94 -33.55 14.76
N MET A 204 42.69 -33.66 15.23
CA MET A 204 42.18 -34.86 15.88
C MET A 204 42.12 -36.06 14.93
N CYS A 205 41.66 -35.87 13.69
CA CYS A 205 41.68 -36.94 12.69
C CYS A 205 43.10 -37.39 12.34
N THR A 206 44.02 -36.45 12.13
CA THR A 206 45.43 -36.76 11.90
C THR A 206 46.02 -37.53 13.09
N PHE A 207 45.68 -37.14 14.32
CA PHE A 207 46.10 -37.85 15.53
C PHE A 207 45.57 -39.29 15.57
N LEU A 208 44.26 -39.49 15.38
CA LEU A 208 43.63 -40.82 15.41
C LEU A 208 44.19 -41.75 14.31
N ILE A 209 44.36 -41.24 13.10
CA ILE A 209 44.93 -42.01 11.98
C ILE A 209 46.40 -42.34 12.28
N SER A 210 47.18 -41.39 12.79
CA SER A 210 48.60 -41.63 13.12
C SER A 210 48.73 -42.67 14.24
N VAL A 211 47.91 -42.60 15.28
CA VAL A 211 47.86 -43.60 16.36
C VAL A 211 47.56 -45.00 15.80
N LEU A 212 46.56 -45.12 14.93
CA LEU A 212 46.18 -46.41 14.32
C LEU A 212 47.28 -47.00 13.44
N VAL A 213 47.97 -46.17 12.66
CA VAL A 213 49.06 -46.59 11.77
C VAL A 213 50.32 -46.95 12.57
N ASN A 214 50.58 -46.27 13.68
CA ASN A 214 51.79 -46.49 14.49
C ASN A 214 51.73 -47.77 15.34
N ILE A 215 50.54 -48.28 15.68
CA ILE A 215 50.36 -49.54 16.43
C ILE A 215 51.04 -50.74 15.74
N PRO A 216 50.77 -51.05 14.45
CA PRO A 216 51.42 -52.16 13.75
C PRO A 216 52.88 -51.86 13.35
N LEU A 217 53.27 -50.60 13.21
CA LEU A 217 54.60 -50.20 12.73
C LEU A 217 55.69 -50.25 13.82
N PHE A 218 55.38 -49.82 15.05
CA PHE A 218 56.37 -49.63 16.11
C PHE A 218 56.21 -50.58 17.30
N GLY A 219 55.05 -51.24 17.44
CA GLY A 219 54.72 -52.00 18.65
C GLY A 219 54.62 -51.11 19.90
N LEU A 220 54.11 -51.66 21.02
CA LEU A 220 53.84 -50.88 22.25
C LEU A 220 55.09 -50.56 23.09
N ASN A 221 56.28 -50.96 22.65
CA ASN A 221 57.48 -50.95 23.49
C ASN A 221 58.18 -49.58 23.54
N ASP A 222 57.96 -48.71 22.54
CA ASP A 222 58.68 -47.44 22.39
C ASP A 222 57.72 -46.24 22.51
N ILE A 223 57.21 -46.03 23.74
CA ILE A 223 56.17 -45.04 24.07
C ILE A 223 56.57 -43.62 23.61
N LEU A 224 57.85 -43.26 23.71
CA LEU A 224 58.33 -41.93 23.38
C LEU A 224 58.23 -41.64 21.87
N LYS A 225 58.60 -42.61 21.03
CA LYS A 225 58.48 -42.48 19.56
C LYS A 225 57.02 -42.48 19.12
N PHE A 226 56.18 -43.26 19.77
CA PHE A 226 54.74 -43.33 19.50
C PHE A 226 54.05 -41.98 19.76
N VAL A 227 54.38 -41.31 20.86
CA VAL A 227 53.82 -39.99 21.20
C VAL A 227 54.29 -38.93 20.21
N ILE A 228 55.60 -38.88 19.89
CA ILE A 228 56.15 -37.88 18.98
C ILE A 228 55.56 -38.03 17.56
N THR A 229 55.52 -39.26 17.04
CA THR A 229 55.02 -39.55 15.69
C THR A 229 53.51 -39.36 15.53
N SER A 230 52.75 -39.30 16.62
CA SER A 230 51.30 -39.09 16.57
C SER A 230 50.91 -37.64 16.88
N VAL A 231 51.57 -37.00 17.84
CA VAL A 231 51.23 -35.64 18.30
C VAL A 231 51.83 -34.57 17.39
N VAL A 232 53.06 -34.73 16.90
CA VAL A 232 53.71 -33.71 16.05
C VAL A 232 52.96 -33.51 14.73
N PRO A 233 52.59 -34.56 13.97
CA PRO A 233 51.81 -34.39 12.73
C PRO A 233 50.42 -33.78 12.98
N ALA A 234 49.78 -34.11 14.10
CA ALA A 234 48.50 -33.52 14.49
C ALA A 234 48.62 -32.01 14.75
N ALA A 235 49.67 -31.58 15.47
CA ALA A 235 49.92 -30.16 15.73
C ALA A 235 50.27 -29.40 14.44
N VAL A 236 51.13 -29.96 13.59
CA VAL A 236 51.53 -29.35 12.30
C VAL A 236 50.34 -29.24 11.35
N SER A 237 49.54 -30.30 11.21
CA SER A 237 48.34 -30.26 10.35
C SER A 237 47.31 -29.23 10.84
N SER A 238 47.07 -29.15 12.15
CA SER A 238 46.21 -28.10 12.72
C SER A 238 46.77 -26.70 12.45
N PHE A 239 48.09 -26.49 12.55
CA PHE A 239 48.73 -25.20 12.29
C PHE A 239 48.60 -24.78 10.82
N ILE A 240 48.91 -25.68 9.87
CA ILE A 240 48.81 -25.41 8.43
C ILE A 240 47.36 -25.03 8.07
N VAL A 241 46.38 -25.80 8.54
CA VAL A 241 44.96 -25.52 8.26
C VAL A 241 44.53 -24.18 8.87
N SER A 242 45.04 -23.82 10.05
CA SER A 242 44.75 -22.51 10.66
C SER A 242 45.27 -21.33 9.83
N MET A 243 46.39 -21.52 9.12
CA MET A 243 46.98 -20.49 8.26
C MET A 243 46.21 -20.36 6.94
N LEU A 244 45.79 -21.48 6.34
CA LEU A 244 45.02 -21.48 5.09
C LEU A 244 43.61 -20.92 5.24
N ILE A 245 42.98 -21.05 6.42
CA ILE A 245 41.60 -20.56 6.65
C ILE A 245 41.56 -19.05 6.96
N ARG A 246 42.70 -18.35 7.04
CA ARG A 246 42.74 -16.90 7.35
C ARG A 246 41.82 -16.02 6.47
N PRO A 247 41.71 -16.22 5.14
CA PRO A 247 40.83 -15.42 4.28
C PRO A 247 39.35 -15.45 4.69
N LYS A 248 38.92 -16.50 5.42
CA LYS A 248 37.56 -16.61 5.97
C LYS A 248 37.14 -15.36 6.75
N LYS A 249 38.04 -14.77 7.54
CA LYS A 249 37.70 -13.59 8.36
C LYS A 249 37.33 -12.39 7.49
N MET A 250 38.04 -12.19 6.39
CA MET A 250 37.74 -11.12 5.43
C MET A 250 36.40 -11.34 4.73
N ILE A 251 36.08 -12.60 4.39
CA ILE A 251 34.75 -12.96 3.86
C ILE A 251 33.65 -12.72 4.90
N GLU A 252 33.86 -13.08 6.17
CA GLU A 252 32.92 -12.78 7.26
C GLU A 252 32.71 -11.28 7.46
N GLU A 253 33.76 -10.48 7.35
CA GLU A 253 33.69 -9.01 7.41
C GLU A 253 32.92 -8.45 6.21
N GLU A 254 33.15 -8.96 5.00
CA GLU A 254 32.40 -8.57 3.80
C GLU A 254 30.91 -8.90 3.94
N ILE A 255 30.56 -10.09 4.43
CA ILE A 255 29.16 -10.46 4.71
C ILE A 255 28.54 -9.55 5.78
N LYS A 256 29.30 -9.15 6.80
CA LYS A 256 28.83 -8.18 7.80
C LYS A 256 28.54 -6.83 7.17
N LYS A 257 29.41 -6.33 6.28
CA LYS A 257 29.18 -5.08 5.54
C LYS A 257 27.91 -5.15 4.69
N ILE A 258 27.70 -6.25 3.96
CA ILE A 258 26.46 -6.51 3.21
C ILE A 258 25.24 -6.47 4.14
N ASN A 259 25.30 -7.13 5.30
CA ASN A 259 24.19 -7.12 6.28
C ASN A 259 23.92 -5.73 6.87
N THR A 260 24.95 -4.87 7.00
CA THR A 260 24.80 -3.47 7.42
C THR A 260 24.50 -2.53 6.24
N SER A 261 24.28 -3.05 5.03
CA SER A 261 24.03 -2.30 3.79
C SER A 261 25.16 -1.32 3.40
N ASP A 262 26.39 -1.64 3.79
CA ASP A 262 27.58 -0.88 3.35
C ASP A 262 28.19 -1.55 2.12
N TYR A 263 28.05 -0.89 0.97
CA TYR A 263 28.52 -1.36 -0.33
C TYR A 263 29.59 -0.43 -0.95
N THR A 264 30.25 0.38 -0.12
CA THR A 264 31.12 1.48 -0.58
C THR A 264 32.55 1.06 -0.89
N GLU A 265 33.10 0.11 -0.13
CA GLU A 265 34.51 -0.27 -0.24
C GLU A 265 34.75 -1.40 -1.25
N ASP A 266 35.73 -1.23 -2.13
CA ASP A 266 36.18 -2.27 -3.04
C ASP A 266 37.38 -3.05 -2.47
N GLY A 267 37.24 -4.37 -2.36
CA GLY A 267 38.31 -5.29 -1.99
C GLY A 267 38.53 -6.37 -3.04
N GLN A 268 39.63 -7.11 -2.86
CA GLN A 268 39.96 -8.31 -3.64
C GLN A 268 40.76 -9.27 -2.75
N ILE A 269 40.45 -10.56 -2.84
CA ILE A 269 41.25 -11.65 -2.27
C ILE A 269 41.95 -12.36 -3.44
N ILE A 270 43.22 -12.69 -3.29
CA ILE A 270 43.99 -13.48 -4.25
C ILE A 270 44.58 -14.66 -3.48
N THR A 271 44.04 -15.85 -3.67
CA THR A 271 44.46 -17.09 -3.01
C THR A 271 44.56 -18.29 -3.96
N GLY A 272 43.95 -18.21 -5.15
CA GLY A 272 43.91 -19.31 -6.12
C GLY A 272 43.12 -20.53 -5.66
N ASP A 273 42.25 -20.36 -4.66
CA ASP A 273 41.43 -21.42 -4.07
C ASP A 273 39.96 -20.98 -3.94
N PHE A 274 39.14 -21.84 -3.33
CA PHE A 274 37.70 -21.59 -3.20
C PHE A 274 37.36 -20.31 -2.42
N PHE A 275 38.27 -19.74 -1.62
CA PHE A 275 38.02 -18.48 -0.91
C PHE A 275 38.03 -17.29 -1.88
N GLU A 276 38.88 -17.33 -2.92
CA GLU A 276 38.90 -16.32 -3.97
C GLU A 276 37.60 -16.38 -4.79
N ASP A 277 37.17 -17.57 -5.19
CA ASP A 277 35.90 -17.77 -5.91
C ASP A 277 34.70 -17.26 -5.08
N LEU A 278 34.66 -17.59 -3.78
CA LEU A 278 33.60 -17.14 -2.89
C LEU A 278 33.58 -15.62 -2.74
N TYR A 279 34.75 -14.99 -2.62
CA TYR A 279 34.86 -13.53 -2.54
C TYR A 279 34.44 -12.86 -3.84
N ASN A 280 34.80 -13.44 -5.00
CA ASN A 280 34.38 -12.95 -6.31
C ASN A 280 32.85 -13.01 -6.49
N LEU A 281 32.20 -14.08 -6.04
CA LEU A 281 30.73 -14.17 -6.04
C LEU A 281 30.09 -13.09 -5.16
N LEU A 282 30.64 -12.83 -3.97
CA LEU A 282 30.16 -11.75 -3.09
C LEU A 282 30.36 -10.37 -3.75
N LYS A 283 31.50 -10.17 -4.40
CA LYS A 283 31.81 -8.93 -5.13
C LYS A 283 30.85 -8.70 -6.29
N GLU A 284 30.51 -9.74 -7.04
CA GLU A 284 29.52 -9.65 -8.11
C GLU A 284 28.12 -9.31 -7.57
N HIS A 285 27.69 -9.99 -6.50
CA HIS A 285 26.43 -9.69 -5.84
C HIS A 285 26.37 -8.23 -5.35
N ARG A 286 27.43 -7.75 -4.70
CA ARG A 286 27.54 -6.34 -4.27
C ARG A 286 27.42 -5.38 -5.44
N LYS A 287 28.06 -5.68 -6.58
CA LYS A 287 28.02 -4.84 -7.78
C LYS A 287 26.59 -4.71 -8.30
N VAL A 288 25.84 -5.82 -8.37
CA VAL A 288 24.43 -5.83 -8.79
C VAL A 288 23.59 -5.00 -7.81
N VAL A 289 23.68 -5.29 -6.51
CA VAL A 289 22.90 -4.58 -5.49
C VAL A 289 23.20 -3.08 -5.47
N ARG A 290 24.46 -2.68 -5.63
CA ARG A 290 24.84 -1.26 -5.74
C ARG A 290 24.22 -0.60 -6.98
N ALA A 291 24.19 -1.29 -8.11
CA ALA A 291 23.53 -0.78 -9.32
C ALA A 291 22.02 -0.64 -9.12
N ASP A 292 21.39 -1.61 -8.47
CA ASP A 292 19.96 -1.57 -8.13
C ASP A 292 19.64 -0.39 -7.20
N PHE A 293 20.45 -0.14 -6.16
CA PHE A 293 20.27 1.02 -5.28
C PHE A 293 20.37 2.35 -6.03
N VAL A 294 21.30 2.48 -6.98
CA VAL A 294 21.40 3.68 -7.84
C VAL A 294 20.16 3.80 -8.71
N GLY A 295 19.67 2.69 -9.29
CA GLY A 295 18.43 2.65 -10.07
C GLY A 295 17.21 3.06 -9.26
N PHE A 296 16.98 2.44 -8.09
CA PHE A 296 15.86 2.76 -7.21
C PHE A 296 15.89 4.20 -6.72
N LYS A 297 17.07 4.72 -6.34
CA LYS A 297 17.21 6.11 -5.94
C LYS A 297 16.95 7.06 -7.09
N GLY A 298 17.45 6.75 -8.29
CA GLY A 298 17.17 7.50 -9.51
C GLY A 298 15.67 7.59 -9.80
N VAL A 299 14.98 6.45 -9.82
CA VAL A 299 13.51 6.40 -10.02
C VAL A 299 12.77 7.14 -8.90
N THR A 300 13.23 7.03 -7.65
CA THR A 300 12.60 7.74 -6.52
C THR A 300 12.75 9.26 -6.65
N ASP A 301 13.92 9.74 -7.05
CA ASP A 301 14.18 11.17 -7.27
C ASP A 301 13.38 11.71 -8.48
N GLU A 302 13.24 10.91 -9.54
CA GLU A 302 12.36 11.21 -10.67
C GLU A 302 10.89 11.26 -10.23
N MET A 303 10.41 10.29 -9.46
CA MET A 303 9.04 10.28 -8.93
C MET A 303 8.78 11.50 -8.03
N ASN A 304 9.73 11.88 -7.18
CA ASN A 304 9.60 13.08 -6.35
C ASN A 304 9.51 14.35 -7.21
N THR A 305 10.26 14.42 -8.31
CA THR A 305 10.19 15.53 -9.27
C THR A 305 8.87 15.52 -10.04
N PHE A 306 8.40 14.35 -10.47
CA PHE A 306 7.13 14.16 -11.14
C PHE A 306 5.94 14.58 -10.26
N VAL A 307 5.91 14.14 -9.00
CA VAL A 307 4.89 14.54 -8.01
C VAL A 307 4.91 16.05 -7.79
N ARG A 308 6.09 16.67 -7.71
CA ARG A 308 6.21 18.14 -7.60
C ARG A 308 5.60 18.84 -8.81
N ASN A 309 5.85 18.34 -10.02
CA ASN A 309 5.27 18.89 -11.25
C ASN A 309 3.74 18.72 -11.27
N ILE A 310 3.21 17.57 -10.84
CA ILE A 310 1.77 17.35 -10.69
C ILE A 310 1.16 18.35 -9.72
N ASN A 311 1.80 18.61 -8.58
CA ASN A 311 1.31 19.59 -7.60
C ASN A 311 1.23 21.00 -8.20
N VAL A 312 2.25 21.43 -8.97
CA VAL A 312 2.24 22.73 -9.67
C VAL A 312 1.11 22.81 -10.69
N ILE A 313 0.89 21.74 -11.46
CA ILE A 313 -0.23 21.65 -12.41
C ILE A 313 -1.56 21.73 -11.67
N SER A 314 -1.70 20.99 -10.57
CA SER A 314 -2.91 20.94 -9.76
C SER A 314 -3.24 22.31 -9.14
N ASP A 315 -2.23 23.03 -8.65
CA ASP A 315 -2.40 24.41 -8.15
C ASP A 315 -2.75 25.41 -9.25
N SER A 316 -2.27 25.17 -10.47
CA SER A 316 -2.65 25.98 -11.63
C SER A 316 -4.09 25.69 -12.04
N MET A 317 -4.49 24.41 -12.09
CA MET A 317 -5.88 24.00 -12.35
C MET A 317 -6.85 24.54 -11.29
N ARG A 318 -6.45 24.53 -10.01
CA ARG A 318 -7.24 25.12 -8.92
C ARG A 318 -7.46 26.62 -9.15
N ARG A 319 -6.39 27.37 -9.42
CA ARG A 319 -6.49 28.83 -9.70
C ARG A 319 -7.36 29.12 -10.92
N THR A 320 -7.16 28.39 -12.02
CA THR A 320 -8.00 28.54 -13.22
C THR A 320 -9.47 28.21 -12.92
N SER A 321 -9.74 27.19 -12.09
CA SER A 321 -11.11 26.84 -11.70
C SER A 321 -11.75 27.92 -10.83
N GLU A 322 -10.98 28.53 -9.91
CA GLU A 322 -11.41 29.68 -9.12
C GLU A 322 -11.70 30.91 -9.99
N GLU A 323 -10.86 31.20 -10.99
CA GLU A 323 -11.09 32.26 -11.98
C GLU A 323 -12.35 32.01 -12.82
N ILE A 324 -12.54 30.79 -13.33
CA ILE A 324 -13.75 30.41 -14.08
C ILE A 324 -14.99 30.60 -13.20
N SER A 325 -14.94 30.15 -11.94
CA SER A 325 -16.04 30.36 -10.99
C SER A 325 -16.35 31.84 -10.82
N GLY A 326 -15.33 32.69 -10.69
CA GLY A 326 -15.50 34.14 -10.59
C GLY A 326 -16.11 34.76 -11.84
N VAL A 327 -15.69 34.34 -13.04
CA VAL A 327 -16.29 34.80 -14.30
C VAL A 327 -17.74 34.34 -14.43
N VAL A 328 -18.06 33.10 -14.05
CA VAL A 328 -19.43 32.57 -14.04
C VAL A 328 -20.32 33.40 -13.10
N GLU A 329 -19.82 33.76 -11.92
CA GLU A 329 -20.53 34.61 -10.97
C GLU A 329 -20.74 36.03 -11.52
N GLN A 330 -19.74 36.62 -12.16
CA GLN A 330 -19.87 37.92 -12.83
C GLN A 330 -20.90 37.89 -13.96
N VAL A 331 -20.90 36.86 -14.80
CA VAL A 331 -21.88 36.68 -15.88
C VAL A 331 -23.29 36.52 -15.32
N ALA A 332 -23.45 35.74 -14.23
CA ALA A 332 -24.74 35.59 -13.57
C ALA A 332 -25.27 36.92 -13.04
N ASN A 333 -24.43 37.69 -12.33
CA ASN A 333 -24.80 39.01 -11.83
C ASN A 333 -25.10 40.00 -12.97
N GLY A 334 -24.31 39.98 -14.04
CA GLY A 334 -24.54 40.78 -15.24
C GLY A 334 -25.86 40.44 -15.93
N ALA A 335 -26.21 39.15 -16.04
CA ALA A 335 -27.47 38.71 -16.60
C ALA A 335 -28.67 39.15 -15.76
N VAL A 336 -28.56 39.09 -14.42
CA VAL A 336 -29.60 39.59 -13.51
C VAL A 336 -29.78 41.11 -13.67
N SER A 337 -28.69 41.87 -13.66
CA SER A 337 -28.76 43.34 -13.86
C SER A 337 -29.29 43.71 -15.25
N GLN A 338 -28.93 42.96 -16.28
CA GLN A 338 -29.45 43.16 -17.64
C GLN A 338 -30.96 42.88 -17.72
N ALA A 339 -31.44 41.83 -17.05
CA ALA A 339 -32.86 41.53 -16.98
C ALA A 339 -33.63 42.65 -16.26
N GLU A 340 -33.10 43.15 -15.14
CA GLU A 340 -33.68 44.28 -14.40
C GLU A 340 -33.73 45.56 -15.25
N ASN A 341 -32.63 45.92 -15.93
CA ASN A 341 -32.58 47.06 -16.84
C ASN A 341 -33.56 46.93 -18.00
N THR A 342 -33.68 45.73 -18.57
CA THR A 342 -34.63 45.45 -19.66
C THR A 342 -36.06 45.60 -19.18
N GLN A 343 -36.36 45.14 -17.96
CA GLN A 343 -37.68 45.27 -17.36
C GLN A 343 -38.03 46.74 -17.04
N ASN A 344 -37.07 47.52 -16.54
CA ASN A 344 -37.22 48.96 -16.34
C ASN A 344 -37.47 49.69 -17.66
N ALA A 345 -36.71 49.38 -18.71
CA ALA A 345 -36.90 49.97 -20.04
C ALA A 345 -38.29 49.63 -20.62
N ALA A 346 -38.72 48.38 -20.49
CA ALA A 346 -40.06 47.96 -20.89
C ALA A 346 -41.16 48.68 -20.10
N SER A 347 -40.96 48.90 -18.79
CA SER A 347 -41.89 49.66 -17.95
C SER A 347 -42.01 51.12 -18.39
N ILE A 348 -40.89 51.78 -18.70
CA ILE A 348 -40.89 53.16 -19.22
C ILE A 348 -41.58 53.21 -20.58
N LEU A 349 -41.28 52.28 -21.48
CA LEU A 349 -41.94 52.15 -22.78
C LEU A 349 -43.45 51.98 -22.64
N ASN A 350 -43.89 51.13 -21.71
CA ASN A 350 -45.31 50.94 -21.44
C ASN A 350 -45.97 52.24 -20.93
N GLY A 351 -45.33 52.96 -20.01
CA GLY A 351 -45.82 54.26 -19.54
C GLY A 351 -45.88 55.32 -20.65
N ASN A 352 -44.91 55.33 -21.56
CA ASN A 352 -44.92 56.20 -22.74
C ASN A 352 -46.05 55.83 -23.70
N ILE A 353 -46.32 54.54 -23.92
CA ILE A 353 -47.45 54.06 -24.74
C ILE A 353 -48.79 54.50 -24.14
N GLU A 354 -48.96 54.38 -22.82
CA GLU A 354 -50.18 54.88 -22.15
C GLU A 354 -50.35 56.39 -22.29
N THR A 355 -49.24 57.14 -22.20
CA THR A 355 -49.26 58.60 -22.38
C THR A 355 -49.61 58.97 -23.81
N LEU A 356 -49.01 58.30 -24.81
CA LEU A 356 -49.36 58.47 -26.22
C LEU A 356 -50.83 58.15 -26.48
N LYS A 357 -51.35 57.08 -25.86
CA LYS A 357 -52.76 56.72 -25.98
C LYS A 357 -53.67 57.84 -25.45
N LYS A 358 -53.36 58.40 -24.27
CA LYS A 358 -54.09 59.56 -23.73
C LYS A 358 -54.02 60.78 -24.64
N ILE A 359 -52.87 61.05 -25.26
CA ILE A 359 -52.73 62.16 -26.21
C ILE A 359 -53.60 61.93 -27.44
N VAL A 360 -53.60 60.71 -27.99
CA VAL A 360 -54.44 60.34 -29.14
C VAL A 360 -55.93 60.46 -28.79
N ASP A 361 -56.33 59.98 -27.61
CA ASP A 361 -57.71 60.09 -27.13
C ASP A 361 -58.13 61.57 -27.02
N ASN A 362 -57.28 62.43 -26.43
CA ASN A 362 -57.52 63.88 -26.34
C ASN A 362 -57.57 64.57 -27.72
N GLU A 363 -56.69 64.20 -28.66
CA GLU A 363 -56.73 64.72 -30.03
C GLU A 363 -58.05 64.34 -30.72
N ASN A 364 -58.52 63.13 -30.52
CA ASN A 364 -59.78 62.67 -31.09
C ASN A 364 -60.99 63.40 -30.48
N GLU A 365 -60.95 63.66 -29.17
CA GLU A 365 -61.97 64.44 -28.46
C GLU A 365 -61.98 65.91 -28.91
N ASN A 366 -60.79 66.53 -29.06
CA ASN A 366 -60.64 67.88 -29.63
C ASN A 366 -61.15 67.95 -31.07
N LYS A 367 -60.91 66.91 -31.88
CA LYS A 367 -61.43 66.83 -33.25
C LYS A 367 -62.96 66.80 -33.25
N GLU A 368 -63.59 66.01 -32.37
CA GLU A 368 -65.06 66.03 -32.23
C GLU A 368 -65.58 67.42 -31.81
N GLU A 369 -64.91 68.09 -30.88
CA GLU A 369 -65.29 69.46 -30.49
C GLU A 369 -65.18 70.44 -31.65
N LEU A 370 -64.11 70.34 -32.45
CA LEU A 370 -63.92 71.16 -33.65
C LEU A 370 -64.99 70.87 -34.71
N GLU A 371 -65.36 69.61 -34.93
CA GLU A 371 -66.46 69.22 -35.82
C GLU A 371 -67.79 69.82 -35.34
N LYS A 372 -68.10 69.73 -34.04
CA LYS A 372 -69.29 70.35 -33.43
C LYS A 372 -69.28 71.88 -33.56
N ALA A 373 -68.13 72.51 -33.39
CA ALA A 373 -67.98 73.96 -33.56
C ALA A 373 -68.19 74.38 -35.03
N MET A 374 -67.61 73.63 -35.97
CA MET A 374 -67.81 73.83 -37.41
C MET A 374 -69.28 73.65 -37.80
N GLU A 375 -69.96 72.66 -37.25
CA GLU A 375 -71.39 72.44 -37.48
C GLU A 375 -72.23 73.61 -36.96
N LYS A 376 -71.93 74.12 -35.76
CA LYS A 376 -72.57 75.34 -35.22
C LYS A 376 -72.32 76.58 -36.07
N ILE A 377 -71.10 76.77 -36.57
CA ILE A 377 -70.76 77.88 -37.48
C ILE A 377 -71.55 77.75 -38.77
N ASN A 378 -71.59 76.55 -39.35
CA ASN A 378 -72.31 76.29 -40.59
C ASN A 378 -73.82 76.54 -40.43
N ASN A 379 -74.41 76.07 -39.31
CA ASN A 379 -75.80 76.35 -38.97
C ASN A 379 -76.06 77.84 -38.75
N SER A 380 -75.12 78.57 -38.12
CA SER A 380 -75.23 80.02 -37.92
C SER A 380 -75.15 80.78 -39.25
N TYR A 381 -74.24 80.38 -40.15
CA TYR A 381 -74.14 80.94 -41.49
C TYR A 381 -75.44 80.72 -42.28
N LYS A 382 -76.00 79.51 -42.21
CA LYS A 382 -77.28 79.16 -42.84
C LYS A 382 -78.44 80.00 -42.29
N ASN A 383 -78.49 80.19 -40.97
CA ASN A 383 -79.50 81.05 -40.33
C ASN A 383 -79.36 82.53 -40.76
N VAL A 384 -78.14 83.04 -40.93
CA VAL A 384 -77.89 84.40 -41.44
C VAL A 384 -78.28 84.53 -42.91
N GLU A 385 -77.95 83.53 -43.73
CA GLU A 385 -78.37 83.48 -45.14
C GLU A 385 -79.90 83.45 -45.27
N ASP A 386 -80.58 82.66 -44.45
CA ASP A 386 -82.05 82.55 -44.42
C ASP A 386 -82.71 83.86 -43.93
N THR A 387 -82.07 84.58 -43.01
CA THR A 387 -82.55 85.90 -42.55
C THR A 387 -82.32 86.99 -43.61
N SER A 388 -81.31 86.84 -44.47
CA SER A 388 -81.05 87.77 -45.59
C SER A 388 -81.98 87.58 -46.80
N LYS A 389 -82.78 86.50 -46.81
CA LYS A 389 -83.77 86.17 -47.86
C LYS A 389 -85.21 86.59 -47.54
N ILE A 390 -85.41 87.33 -46.45
CA ILE A 390 -86.66 88.04 -46.08
C ILE A 390 -86.46 89.52 -46.37
#